data_AF-A0A975QQ14-F1
#
_entry.id   AF-A0A975QQ14-F1
#
_cell.length_a   1.000
_cell.length_b   1.000
_cell.length_c   1.000
_cell.angle_alpha   90.00
_cell.angle_beta   90.00
_cell.angle_gamma   90.00
#
_symmetry.space_group_name_H-M   'P 1'
#
loop_
_entity.id
_entity.type
_entity.pdbx_description
1 polymer ?
#
loop_
_entity_poly.entity_id
_entity_poly.type
_entity_poly.pdbx_seq_one_letter_code
_entity_poly.pdbx_strand_id
1 'polypeptide(L)'
;MLQFQIWLFVLIIVLTIVVGILLGFFIARKYMMKYLKDNPPITEDIVRTMMAQMGRTPSEKQVRQVMKNINSQYEFKSAKKEKKK
;
A
#
# COMPACT_ATOMS: atom_id res chain seq x y z
N MET A 1 -35.47 33.36 -7.27
CA MET A 1 -34.64 32.74 -8.34
C MET A 1 -33.20 32.47 -7.86
N LEU A 2 -32.44 33.49 -7.40
CA LEU A 2 -31.02 33.34 -7.01
C LEU A 2 -30.75 32.41 -5.80
N GLN A 3 -31.65 32.37 -4.82
CA GLN A 3 -31.52 31.53 -3.61
C GLN A 3 -31.41 30.01 -3.94
N PHE A 4 -32.19 29.54 -4.91
CA PHE A 4 -32.19 28.12 -5.31
C PHE A 4 -30.89 27.73 -6.01
N GLN A 5 -30.31 28.67 -6.77
CA GLN A 5 -29.05 28.50 -7.47
C GLN A 5 -27.87 28.35 -6.52
N ILE A 6 -27.86 29.10 -5.41
CA ILE A 6 -26.78 29.03 -4.40
C ILE A 6 -26.76 27.64 -3.73
N TRP A 7 -27.92 27.10 -3.35
CA TRP A 7 -28.01 25.76 -2.77
C TRP A 7 -27.56 24.66 -3.72
N LEU A 8 -27.96 24.75 -4.99
CA LEU A 8 -27.56 23.80 -6.04
C LEU A 8 -26.03 23.82 -6.26
N PHE A 9 -25.44 25.01 -6.24
CA PHE A 9 -24.00 25.20 -6.37
C PHE A 9 -23.22 24.58 -5.19
N VAL A 10 -23.68 24.83 -3.97
CA VAL A 10 -23.09 24.24 -2.74
C VAL A 10 -23.18 22.71 -2.79
N LEU A 11 -24.32 22.15 -3.22
CA LEU A 11 -24.52 20.70 -3.30
C LEU A 11 -23.58 20.05 -4.32
N ILE A 12 -23.39 20.68 -5.49
CA ILE A 12 -22.45 20.21 -6.52
C ILE A 12 -21.00 20.25 -6.01
N ILE A 13 -20.59 21.30 -5.31
CA ILE A 13 -19.25 21.40 -4.72
C ILE A 13 -19.01 20.24 -3.73
N VAL A 14 -19.96 20.01 -2.83
CA VAL A 14 -19.86 18.92 -1.84
C VAL A 14 -19.77 17.56 -2.54
N LEU A 15 -20.61 17.33 -3.55
CA LEU A 15 -20.60 16.08 -4.32
C LEU A 15 -19.24 15.87 -5.02
N THR A 16 -18.69 16.92 -5.63
CA THR A 16 -17.42 16.85 -6.36
C THR A 16 -16.24 16.57 -5.42
N ILE A 17 -16.26 17.14 -4.21
CA ILE A 17 -15.27 16.85 -3.17
C ILE A 17 -15.34 15.37 -2.75
N VAL A 18 -16.54 14.86 -2.49
CA VAL A 18 -16.73 13.46 -2.10
C VAL A 18 -16.25 12.51 -3.21
N VAL A 19 -16.63 12.79 -4.45
CA VAL A 19 -16.20 12.01 -5.62
C VAL A 19 -14.69 12.10 -5.82
N GLY A 20 -14.10 13.28 -5.66
CA GLY A 20 -12.65 13.51 -5.78
C GLY A 20 -11.85 12.75 -4.72
N ILE A 21 -12.32 12.72 -3.47
CA ILE A 21 -11.67 11.95 -2.39
C ILE A 21 -11.74 10.46 -2.68
N LEU A 22 -12.90 9.94 -3.09
CA LEU A 22 -13.08 8.52 -3.40
C LEU A 22 -12.20 8.06 -4.57
N LEU A 23 -12.17 8.84 -5.66
CA LEU A 23 -11.31 8.58 -6.80
C LEU A 23 -9.82 8.71 -6.44
N GLY A 24 -9.46 9.79 -5.74
CA GLY A 24 -8.08 10.03 -5.30
C GLY A 24 -7.54 8.90 -4.41
N PHE A 25 -8.34 8.44 -3.44
CA PHE A 25 -7.97 7.32 -2.57
C PHE A 25 -7.77 6.02 -3.34
N PHE A 26 -8.65 5.72 -4.31
CA PHE A 26 -8.56 4.49 -5.09
C PHE A 26 -7.32 4.47 -5.98
N ILE A 27 -7.05 5.60 -6.64
CA ILE A 27 -5.86 5.79 -7.48
C ILE A 27 -4.61 5.69 -6.62
N ALA A 28 -4.49 6.49 -5.56
CA ALA A 28 -3.33 6.49 -4.67
C ALA A 28 -3.02 5.08 -4.13
N ARG A 29 -4.06 4.33 -3.72
CA ARG A 29 -3.90 2.95 -3.25
C ARG A 29 -3.32 2.03 -4.32
N LYS A 30 -3.81 2.12 -5.57
CA LYS A 30 -3.33 1.28 -6.68
C LYS A 30 -1.87 1.62 -7.03
N TYR A 31 -1.54 2.91 -7.09
CA TYR A 31 -0.17 3.37 -7.33
C TYR A 31 0.78 2.94 -6.21
N MET A 32 0.39 3.06 -4.95
CA MET A 32 1.21 2.62 -3.81
C MET A 32 1.49 1.12 -3.85
N MET A 33 0.48 0.30 -4.15
CA MET A 33 0.67 -1.14 -4.30
C MET A 33 1.60 -1.49 -5.46
N LYS A 34 1.53 -0.76 -6.58
CA LYS A 34 2.44 -0.96 -7.72
C LYS A 34 3.88 -0.58 -7.33
N TYR A 35 4.06 0.58 -6.69
CA TYR A 35 5.35 1.04 -6.21
C TYR A 35 6.03 0.04 -5.26
N LEU A 36 5.28 -0.52 -4.31
CA LEU A 36 5.80 -1.52 -3.36
C LEU A 36 6.15 -2.86 -4.00
N LYS A 37 5.56 -3.19 -5.17
CA LYS A 37 5.94 -4.37 -5.95
C LYS A 37 7.23 -4.13 -6.73
N ASP A 38 7.37 -2.94 -7.31
CA ASP A 38 8.54 -2.57 -8.12
C ASP A 38 9.78 -2.29 -7.23
N ASN A 39 9.58 -1.80 -6.00
CA ASN A 39 10.62 -1.64 -4.98
C ASN A 39 10.21 -2.35 -3.69
N PRO A 40 10.61 -3.63 -3.48
CA PRO A 40 10.16 -4.41 -2.34
C PRO A 40 10.59 -3.74 -1.02
N PRO A 41 9.69 -3.60 -0.03
CA PRO A 41 9.97 -2.90 1.22
C PRO A 41 10.96 -3.63 2.13
N ILE A 42 11.26 -4.89 1.84
CA ILE A 42 12.19 -5.72 2.60
C ILE A 42 13.34 -6.14 1.68
N THR A 43 14.55 -5.71 2.01
CA THR A 43 15.80 -6.04 1.34
C THR A 43 16.67 -6.94 2.23
N GLU A 44 17.70 -7.57 1.66
CA GLU A 44 18.64 -8.42 2.42
C GLU A 44 19.30 -7.68 3.60
N ASP A 45 19.62 -6.39 3.42
CA ASP A 45 20.21 -5.54 4.46
C ASP A 45 19.22 -5.20 5.59
N ILE A 46 17.94 -4.98 5.26
CA ILE A 46 16.90 -4.78 6.28
C ILE A 46 16.73 -6.08 7.08
N VAL A 47 16.73 -7.24 6.42
CA VAL A 47 16.65 -8.54 7.10
C VAL A 47 17.89 -8.81 7.95
N ARG A 48 19.08 -8.47 7.46
CA ARG A 48 20.34 -8.56 8.22
C ARG A 48 20.25 -7.69 9.48
N THR A 49 19.81 -6.45 9.33
CA THR A 49 19.69 -5.49 10.44
C THR A 49 18.62 -5.92 11.43
N MET A 50 17.46 -6.41 10.97
CA MET A 50 16.42 -6.99 11.82
C MET A 50 16.94 -8.18 12.63
N MET A 51 17.67 -9.11 12.00
CA MET A 51 18.24 -10.26 12.72
C MET A 51 19.36 -9.86 13.68
N ALA A 52 20.18 -8.88 13.30
CA ALA A 52 21.24 -8.32 14.14
C ALA A 52 20.66 -7.60 15.37
N GLN A 53 19.54 -6.89 15.22
CA GLN A 53 18.80 -6.27 16.34
C GLN A 53 18.30 -7.30 17.36
N MET A 54 18.07 -8.55 16.93
CA MET A 54 17.68 -9.66 17.82
C MET A 54 18.88 -10.34 18.50
N GLY A 55 20.09 -9.78 18.40
CA GLY A 55 21.30 -10.33 19.01
C GLY A 55 21.83 -11.59 18.33
N ARG A 56 21.36 -11.88 17.11
CA ARG A 56 21.86 -12.99 16.29
C ARG A 56 22.84 -12.47 15.26
N THR A 57 24.01 -13.10 15.12
CA THR A 57 24.92 -12.86 13.99
C THR A 57 24.32 -13.49 12.73
N PRO A 58 23.82 -12.69 11.77
CA PRO A 58 23.10 -13.22 10.63
C PRO A 58 24.05 -13.94 9.66
N SER A 59 23.75 -15.19 9.29
CA SER A 59 24.42 -15.89 8.18
C SER A 59 23.72 -15.56 6.85
N GLU A 60 24.48 -15.32 5.78
CA GLU A 60 23.95 -15.04 4.43
C GLU A 60 22.87 -16.05 3.97
N LYS A 61 23.03 -17.32 4.33
CA LYS A 61 22.08 -18.39 3.98
C LYS A 61 20.74 -18.20 4.71
N GLN A 62 20.78 -17.81 5.98
CA GLN A 62 19.59 -17.53 6.78
C GLN A 62 18.88 -16.28 6.29
N VAL A 63 19.62 -15.22 5.93
CA VAL A 63 19.06 -14.00 5.32
C VAL A 63 18.27 -14.34 4.06
N ARG A 64 18.85 -15.12 3.14
CA ARG A 64 18.17 -15.54 1.90
C ARG A 64 16.95 -16.41 2.16
N GLN A 65 17.01 -17.31 3.14
CA GLN A 65 15.87 -18.16 3.52
C GLN A 65 14.72 -17.33 4.08
N VAL A 66 15.02 -16.35 4.93
CA VAL A 66 14.03 -15.42 5.49
C VAL A 66 13.43 -14.54 4.39
N MET A 67 14.26 -13.96 3.52
CA MET A 67 13.81 -13.17 2.36
C MET A 67 12.86 -13.95 1.46
N LYS A 68 13.15 -15.23 1.18
CA LYS A 68 12.27 -16.10 0.39
C LYS A 68 10.91 -16.32 1.07
N ASN A 69 10.89 -16.54 2.39
CA ASN A 69 9.66 -16.70 3.16
C ASN A 69 8.83 -15.42 3.26
N ILE A 70 9.50 -14.27 3.24
CA ILE A 70 8.87 -12.96 3.25
C ILE A 70 8.22 -12.65 1.89
N ASN A 71 8.95 -12.87 0.80
CA ASN A 71 8.43 -12.67 -0.56
C ASN A 71 7.20 -13.55 -0.84
N SER A 72 7.23 -14.82 -0.45
CA SER A 72 6.09 -15.73 -0.63
C SER A 72 4.84 -15.27 0.14
N GLN A 73 5.01 -14.66 1.33
CA GLN A 73 3.89 -14.08 2.09
C GLN A 73 3.32 -12.82 1.45
N TYR A 74 4.16 -11.94 0.88
CA TYR A 74 3.70 -10.74 0.19
C TYR A 74 2.91 -11.06 -1.08
N GLU A 75 3.36 -12.03 -1.88
CA GLU A 75 2.63 -12.49 -3.06
C GLU A 75 1.29 -13.13 -2.70
N PHE A 76 1.27 -14.00 -1.69
CA PHE A 76 0.04 -14.65 -1.22
C PHE A 76 -0.99 -13.66 -0.65
N LYS A 77 -0.54 -12.66 0.14
CA LYS A 77 -1.44 -11.59 0.63
C LYS A 77 -1.98 -10.72 -0.50
N SER A 78 -1.18 -10.46 -1.53
CA SER A 78 -1.61 -9.68 -2.70
C SER A 78 -2.70 -10.40 -3.47
N ALA A 79 -2.52 -11.70 -3.78
CA ALA A 79 -3.47 -12.52 -4.50
C ALA A 79 -4.80 -12.75 -3.74
N LYS A 80 -4.75 -12.86 -2.40
CA LYS A 80 -5.96 -13.09 -1.59
C LYS A 80 -6.76 -11.81 -1.33
N LYS A 81 -6.11 -10.64 -1.31
CA LYS A 81 -6.76 -9.33 -1.08
C LYS A 81 -7.42 -8.76 -2.34
N GLU A 82 -6.96 -9.16 -3.52
CA GLU A 82 -7.57 -8.85 -4.82
C GLU A 82 -8.84 -9.68 -5.07
N LYS A 83 -8.91 -10.93 -4.58
CA LYS A 83 -10.12 -11.78 -4.66
C LYS A 83 -11.21 -11.46 -3.63
N LYS A 84 -10.92 -10.66 -2.60
CA LYS A 84 -11.85 -10.35 -1.49
C LYS A 84 -12.34 -8.89 -1.53
N LYS A 85 -12.04 -8.13 -2.59
CA LYS A 85 -12.39 -6.72 -2.71
C LYS A 85 -13.28 -6.48 -3.91
#